data_AF-A0A1Z4RCK4-F1
#
_entry.id   AF-A0A1Z4RCK4-F1
#
_cell.length_a   1.000
_cell.length_b   1.000
_cell.length_c   1.000
_cell.angle_alpha   90.00
_cell.angle_beta   90.00
_cell.angle_gamma   90.00
#
_symmetry.space_group_name_H-M   'P 1'
#
loop_
_entity.id
_entity.type
_entity.pdbx_description
1 polymer ?
#
loop_
_entity_poly.entity_id
_entity_poly.type
_entity_poly.pdbx_seq_one_letter_code
_entity_poly.pdbx_strand_id
1 'polypeptide(L)'
;MYQHSISFLLTISLSTNLLFPHSLAVADFKDQKQIKAEIPTPAISMTTKAALERLFTSEQIQTEWFAPEFLAQVPIEQVRKIITEIKSQLGSYQAVEKSDQDYLVVFSQGSVPTKIVLNPKGQISGLLFQSPQAKVASLEAAITQFKSLPGKVRIVD
;
A
#
# COMPACT_ATOMS: atom_id res chain seq x y z
N MET A 1 -46.79 22.53 -38.47
CA MET A 1 -45.37 22.90 -38.55
C MET A 1 -44.60 21.77 -37.87
N TYR A 2 -43.65 21.19 -38.63
CA TYR A 2 -42.91 19.92 -38.48
C TYR A 2 -42.49 19.51 -37.04
N GLN A 3 -42.63 18.24 -36.61
CA GLN A 3 -41.76 17.06 -36.90
C GLN A 3 -40.30 17.34 -36.47
N HIS A 4 -39.58 16.56 -35.64
CA HIS A 4 -39.45 15.11 -35.59
C HIS A 4 -38.95 14.56 -34.24
N SER A 5 -39.47 13.37 -33.93
CA SER A 5 -38.88 12.30 -33.10
C SER A 5 -37.53 11.83 -33.65
N ILE A 6 -36.55 11.54 -32.79
CA ILE A 6 -35.39 10.71 -33.13
C ILE A 6 -35.37 9.50 -32.20
N SER A 7 -36.05 8.44 -32.64
CA SER A 7 -35.85 7.08 -32.17
C SER A 7 -34.51 6.57 -32.71
N PHE A 8 -33.57 6.22 -31.83
CA PHE A 8 -32.44 5.39 -32.21
C PHE A 8 -32.85 3.92 -32.11
N LEU A 9 -33.17 3.34 -33.28
CA LEU A 9 -33.28 1.91 -33.49
C LEU A 9 -31.86 1.33 -33.57
N LEU A 10 -31.43 0.62 -32.53
CA LEU A 10 -30.27 -0.28 -32.66
C LEU A 10 -30.81 -1.69 -32.91
N THR A 11 -30.90 -2.03 -34.19
CA THR A 11 -31.16 -3.37 -34.68
C THR A 11 -29.99 -4.28 -34.32
N ILE A 12 -30.16 -5.10 -33.28
CA ILE A 12 -29.29 -6.27 -33.08
C ILE A 12 -29.95 -7.42 -33.82
N SER A 13 -29.49 -7.64 -35.05
CA SER A 13 -29.75 -8.87 -35.77
C SER A 13 -28.92 -9.97 -35.11
N LEU A 14 -29.55 -10.91 -34.41
CA LEU A 14 -28.88 -12.14 -33.99
C LEU A 14 -29.58 -13.33 -34.66
N SER A 15 -28.89 -13.84 -35.67
CA SER A 15 -29.23 -14.97 -36.51
C SER A 15 -29.55 -16.20 -35.68
N THR A 16 -30.73 -16.77 -35.89
CA THR A 16 -31.07 -18.16 -35.55
C THR A 16 -30.27 -19.11 -36.44
N ASN A 17 -29.57 -20.09 -35.85
CA ASN A 17 -29.18 -21.40 -36.41
C ASN A 17 -28.18 -22.05 -35.44
N LEU A 18 -28.11 -23.35 -35.17
CA LEU A 18 -28.92 -24.54 -35.39
C LEU A 18 -28.19 -25.61 -34.54
N LEU A 19 -28.93 -26.39 -33.76
CA LEU A 19 -28.72 -27.82 -33.51
C LEU A 19 -27.26 -28.34 -33.49
N PHE A 20 -26.69 -28.59 -32.31
CA PHE A 20 -25.47 -29.41 -32.17
C PHE A 20 -25.83 -30.91 -32.21
N PRO A 21 -25.38 -31.72 -33.18
CA PRO A 21 -25.33 -33.16 -33.02
C PRO A 21 -24.05 -33.58 -32.29
N HIS A 22 -24.18 -34.59 -31.45
CA HIS A 22 -23.08 -35.31 -30.81
C HIS A 22 -22.19 -35.96 -31.87
N SER A 23 -20.86 -35.80 -31.77
CA SER A 23 -19.94 -36.87 -32.17
C SER A 23 -18.55 -36.66 -31.56
N LEU A 24 -18.13 -37.64 -30.76
CA LEU A 24 -16.74 -37.83 -30.32
C LEU A 24 -15.92 -38.27 -31.53
N ALA A 25 -14.85 -37.55 -31.86
CA ALA A 25 -13.80 -38.03 -32.76
C ALA A 25 -12.45 -37.51 -32.26
N VAL A 26 -11.63 -38.44 -31.77
CA VAL A 26 -10.23 -38.25 -31.41
C VAL A 26 -9.41 -38.45 -32.69
N ALA A 27 -8.70 -37.42 -33.16
CA ALA A 27 -7.58 -37.54 -34.09
C ALA A 27 -6.74 -36.23 -34.12
N ASP A 28 -5.68 -36.23 -33.32
CA ASP A 28 -4.28 -36.00 -33.70
C ASP A 28 -3.90 -35.02 -34.86
N PHE A 29 -3.05 -34.07 -34.45
CA PHE A 29 -2.09 -33.19 -35.15
C PHE A 29 -2.49 -31.90 -35.91
N LYS A 30 -1.83 -30.82 -35.41
CA LYS A 30 -1.30 -29.62 -36.09
C LYS A 30 -2.30 -28.70 -36.80
N ASP A 31 -2.77 -27.68 -36.07
CA ASP A 31 -2.57 -26.29 -36.52
C ASP A 31 -2.70 -25.29 -35.36
N GLN A 32 -1.81 -24.30 -35.36
CA GLN A 32 -1.71 -23.28 -34.34
C GLN A 32 -2.85 -22.26 -34.51
N LYS A 33 -3.74 -22.20 -33.52
CA LYS A 33 -4.58 -21.00 -33.32
C LYS A 33 -4.40 -20.47 -31.90
N GLN A 34 -3.29 -19.76 -31.74
CA GLN A 34 -3.21 -18.58 -30.89
C GLN A 34 -3.45 -18.82 -29.40
N ILE A 35 -2.48 -19.48 -28.77
CA ILE A 35 -2.14 -19.22 -27.38
C ILE A 35 -1.81 -17.72 -27.29
N LYS A 36 -2.80 -16.88 -27.00
CA LYS A 36 -2.56 -15.55 -26.46
C LYS A 36 -2.30 -15.70 -24.98
N ALA A 37 -1.21 -16.40 -24.65
CA ALA A 37 -0.55 -16.21 -23.38
C ALA A 37 0.15 -14.85 -23.49
N GLU A 38 -0.59 -13.78 -23.22
CA GLU A 38 0.04 -12.68 -22.50
C GLU A 38 0.42 -13.29 -21.15
N ILE A 39 1.64 -13.80 -21.06
CA ILE A 39 2.34 -13.88 -19.78
C ILE A 39 2.25 -12.44 -19.28
N PRO A 40 1.50 -12.12 -18.21
CA PRO A 40 1.63 -10.80 -17.63
C PRO A 40 3.09 -10.72 -17.25
N THR A 41 3.86 -9.93 -18.00
CA THR A 41 5.19 -9.51 -17.55
C THR A 41 4.92 -8.97 -16.15
N PRO A 42 5.54 -9.51 -15.08
CA PRO A 42 5.46 -8.85 -13.81
C PRO A 42 6.18 -7.53 -14.01
N ALA A 43 5.44 -6.48 -14.38
CA ALA A 43 5.88 -5.12 -14.19
C ALA A 43 6.21 -5.09 -12.70
N ILE A 44 7.51 -4.98 -12.38
CA ILE A 44 8.00 -4.86 -11.01
C ILE A 44 7.54 -3.48 -10.55
N SER A 45 6.25 -3.38 -10.22
CA SER A 45 5.61 -2.20 -9.71
C SER A 45 5.98 -2.11 -8.23
N MET A 46 6.51 -0.96 -7.83
CA MET A 46 6.80 -0.69 -6.43
C MET A 46 5.54 -0.92 -5.60
N THR A 47 5.64 -1.73 -4.54
CA THR A 47 4.54 -1.89 -3.58
C THR A 47 4.63 -0.81 -2.51
N THR A 48 3.50 -0.47 -1.90
CA THR A 48 3.43 0.47 -0.76
C THR A 48 4.31 0.04 0.40
N LYS A 49 4.32 -1.26 0.74
CA LYS A 49 5.21 -1.83 1.76
C LYS A 49 6.68 -1.61 1.42
N ALA A 50 7.10 -1.98 0.22
CA ALA A 50 8.49 -1.82 -0.21
C ALA A 50 8.92 -0.35 -0.27
N ALA A 51 8.02 0.57 -0.64
CA ALA A 51 8.29 2.00 -0.61
C ALA A 51 8.53 2.51 0.83
N LEU A 52 7.73 2.07 1.80
CA LEU A 52 7.95 2.40 3.22
C LEU A 52 9.27 1.80 3.73
N GLU A 53 9.54 0.53 3.45
CA GLU A 53 10.80 -0.11 3.84
C GLU A 53 12.00 0.65 3.29
N ARG A 54 11.94 1.06 2.02
CA ARG A 54 12.98 1.88 1.38
C ARG A 54 13.19 3.21 2.10
N LEU A 55 12.13 3.90 2.54
CA LEU A 55 12.25 5.18 3.28
C LEU A 55 13.02 5.04 4.59
N PHE A 56 12.88 3.92 5.30
CA PHE A 56 13.51 3.74 6.61
C PHE A 56 14.86 3.00 6.55
N THR A 57 15.15 2.27 5.49
CA THR A 57 16.41 1.51 5.34
C THR A 57 17.47 2.21 4.50
N SER A 58 17.08 3.11 3.59
CA SER A 58 18.05 3.80 2.74
C SER A 58 18.83 4.85 3.52
N GLU A 59 20.12 4.99 3.18
CA GLU A 59 20.99 6.02 3.76
C GLU A 59 20.54 7.43 3.38
N GLN A 60 20.10 7.61 2.14
CA GLN A 60 19.62 8.88 1.61
C GLN A 60 18.25 8.75 0.96
N ILE A 61 17.33 9.61 1.37
CA ILE A 61 16.00 9.72 0.77
C ILE A 61 16.09 10.58 -0.49
N GLN A 62 15.72 9.99 -1.63
CA GLN A 62 15.84 10.63 -2.95
C GLN A 62 14.52 11.27 -3.40
N THR A 63 14.63 12.36 -4.14
CA THR A 63 13.49 13.15 -4.63
C THR A 63 12.61 12.36 -5.59
N GLU A 64 13.22 11.49 -6.40
CA GLU A 64 12.58 10.70 -7.46
C GLU A 64 11.58 9.66 -6.93
N TRP A 65 11.65 9.36 -5.62
CA TRP A 65 10.74 8.44 -4.96
C TRP A 65 9.36 9.05 -4.70
N PHE A 66 9.24 10.37 -4.82
CA PHE A 66 8.02 11.11 -4.55
C PHE A 66 7.46 11.67 -5.85
N ALA A 67 6.14 11.74 -5.91
CA ALA A 67 5.47 12.35 -7.03
C ALA A 67 5.67 13.89 -6.96
N PRO A 68 5.81 14.58 -8.11
CA PRO A 68 5.99 16.04 -8.12
C PRO A 68 4.90 16.80 -7.35
N GLU A 69 3.65 16.34 -7.44
CA GLU A 69 2.50 16.92 -6.74
C GLU A 69 2.57 16.79 -5.21
N PHE A 70 3.28 15.77 -4.70
CA PHE A 70 3.55 15.61 -3.27
C PHE A 70 4.63 16.59 -2.83
N LEU A 71 5.73 16.66 -3.58
CA LEU A 71 6.87 17.53 -3.25
C LEU A 71 6.57 19.02 -3.37
N ALA A 72 5.57 19.39 -4.17
CA ALA A 72 5.04 20.75 -4.21
C ALA A 72 4.41 21.20 -2.87
N GLN A 73 3.97 20.25 -2.05
CA GLN A 73 3.32 20.52 -0.76
C GLN A 73 4.25 20.23 0.42
N VAL A 74 5.06 19.17 0.31
CA VAL A 74 5.99 18.75 1.34
C VAL A 74 7.40 18.68 0.74
N PRO A 75 8.26 19.69 0.96
CA PRO A 75 9.62 19.68 0.45
C PRO A 75 10.41 18.46 0.94
N ILE A 76 11.32 17.96 0.10
CA ILE A 76 12.10 16.75 0.40
C ILE A 76 12.89 16.85 1.71
N GLU A 77 13.40 18.04 2.05
CA GLU A 77 14.11 18.28 3.31
C GLU A 77 13.19 18.11 4.53
N GLN A 78 11.92 18.48 4.42
CA GLN A 78 10.95 18.27 5.48
C GLN A 78 10.67 16.78 5.68
N VAL A 79 10.56 16.00 4.60
CA VAL A 79 10.42 14.54 4.68
C VAL A 79 11.63 13.93 5.40
N ARG A 80 12.85 14.31 5.00
CA ARG A 80 14.09 13.82 5.63
C ARG A 80 14.16 14.17 7.11
N LYS A 81 13.75 15.39 7.48
CA LYS A 81 13.68 15.83 8.88
C LYS A 81 12.72 14.97 9.69
N ILE A 82 11.50 14.75 9.19
CA ILE A 82 10.48 13.93 9.86
C ILE A 82 10.97 12.49 10.07
N ILE A 83 11.55 11.85 9.04
CA ILE A 83 12.08 10.49 9.16
C ILE A 83 13.23 10.42 10.18
N THR A 84 14.09 11.44 10.20
CA THR A 84 15.20 11.54 11.17
C THR A 84 14.66 11.69 12.60
N GLU A 85 13.65 12.54 12.81
CA GLU A 85 13.00 12.74 14.12
C GLU A 85 12.34 11.44 14.62
N ILE A 86 11.60 10.73 13.75
CA ILE A 86 10.98 9.43 14.09
C ILE A 86 12.04 8.42 14.52
N LYS A 87 13.12 8.26 13.74
CA LYS A 87 14.23 7.34 14.08
C LYS A 87 14.93 7.75 15.37
N SER A 88 15.15 9.05 15.60
CA SER A 88 15.76 9.55 16.83
C SER A 88 14.89 9.29 18.06
N GLN A 89 13.56 9.35 17.91
CA GLN A 89 12.62 9.16 19.00
C GLN A 89 12.39 7.67 19.32
N LEU A 90 12.25 6.83 18.30
CA LEU A 90 11.79 5.44 18.44
C LEU A 90 12.91 4.40 18.28
N GLY A 91 14.12 4.85 17.93
CA GLY A 91 15.29 4.02 17.77
C GLY A 91 15.37 3.35 16.40
N SER A 92 16.05 2.20 16.35
CA SER A 92 16.35 1.50 15.10
C SER A 92 15.07 0.96 14.45
N TYR A 93 14.96 1.15 13.15
CA TYR A 93 13.92 0.52 12.33
C TYR A 93 14.01 -1.01 12.41
N GLN A 94 12.86 -1.68 12.48
CA GLN A 94 12.77 -3.15 12.55
C GLN A 94 11.99 -3.73 11.37
N ALA A 95 10.77 -3.23 11.13
CA ALA A 95 9.87 -3.80 10.12
C ALA A 95 8.79 -2.82 9.68
N VAL A 96 8.14 -3.15 8.56
CA VAL A 96 6.83 -2.61 8.17
C VAL A 96 5.84 -3.77 8.21
N GLU A 97 4.78 -3.62 8.99
CA GLU A 97 3.72 -4.61 9.15
C GLU A 97 2.41 -4.08 8.58
N LYS A 98 1.54 -4.98 8.09
CA LYS A 98 0.19 -4.61 7.67
C LYS A 98 -0.67 -4.38 8.91
N SER A 99 -1.51 -3.35 8.88
CA SER A 99 -2.44 -3.03 9.96
C SER A 99 -3.80 -2.60 9.37
N ASP A 100 -4.85 -2.60 10.19
CA ASP A 100 -6.18 -2.13 9.81
C ASP A 100 -6.18 -0.67 9.33
N GLN A 101 -5.23 0.13 9.83
CA GLN A 101 -5.07 1.54 9.45
C GLN A 101 -4.15 1.78 8.24
N ASP A 102 -3.74 0.69 7.55
CA ASP A 102 -2.87 0.57 6.36
C ASP A 102 -1.54 -0.13 6.67
N TYR A 103 -0.61 0.57 7.33
CA TYR A 103 0.68 -0.01 7.77
C TYR A 103 1.06 0.45 9.18
N LEU A 104 1.89 -0.37 9.83
CA LEU A 104 2.56 -0.04 11.08
C LEU A 104 4.07 -0.13 10.86
N VAL A 105 4.79 0.97 11.05
CA VAL A 105 6.26 0.98 10.99
C VAL A 105 6.78 0.70 12.39
N VAL A 106 7.53 -0.38 12.55
CA VAL A 106 8.00 -0.88 13.84
C VAL A 106 9.46 -0.49 14.06
N PHE A 107 9.74 0.01 15.26
CA PHE A 107 11.07 0.42 15.74
C PHE A 107 11.38 -0.25 17.08
N SER A 108 12.61 -0.10 17.57
CA SER A 108 13.03 -0.74 18.83
C SER A 108 12.30 -0.25 20.07
N GLN A 109 11.87 1.01 20.09
CA GLN A 109 11.22 1.63 21.25
C GLN A 109 9.74 1.97 21.01
N GLY A 110 9.17 1.61 19.86
CA GLY A 110 7.79 1.94 19.53
C GLY A 110 7.42 1.67 18.09
N SER A 111 6.29 2.21 17.67
CA SER A 111 5.77 2.07 16.32
C SER A 111 5.06 3.34 15.84
N VAL A 112 4.89 3.48 14.53
CA VAL A 112 4.19 4.61 13.91
C VAL A 112 3.16 4.09 12.92
N PRO A 113 1.85 4.23 13.19
CA PRO A 113 0.82 3.96 12.21
C PRO A 113 1.00 4.90 11.01
N THR A 114 1.01 4.32 9.81
CA THR A 114 1.40 5.04 8.59
C THR A 114 0.46 4.71 7.46
N LYS A 115 0.03 5.74 6.75
CA LYS A 115 -0.73 5.63 5.48
C LYS A 115 0.16 6.04 4.33
N ILE A 116 0.09 5.29 3.24
CA ILE A 116 0.88 5.56 2.04
C ILE A 116 0.05 5.35 0.77
N VAL A 117 0.22 6.24 -0.19
CA VAL A 117 -0.37 6.13 -1.53
C VAL A 117 0.74 6.26 -2.55
N LEU A 118 0.74 5.35 -3.53
CA LEU A 118 1.62 5.42 -4.69
C LEU A 118 0.82 5.86 -5.92
N ASN A 119 1.44 6.66 -6.78
CA ASN A 119 0.92 6.93 -8.12
C ASN A 119 1.19 5.73 -9.06
N PRO A 120 0.67 5.72 -10.31
CA PRO A 120 0.88 4.62 -11.25
C PRO A 120 2.36 4.35 -11.62
N LYS A 121 3.27 5.29 -11.35
CA LYS A 121 4.72 5.11 -11.54
C LYS A 121 5.43 4.52 -10.31
N GLY A 122 4.69 4.20 -9.25
CA GLY A 122 5.25 3.70 -7.99
C GLY A 122 5.93 4.77 -7.13
N GLN A 123 5.65 6.06 -7.39
CA GLN A 123 6.15 7.17 -6.58
C GLN A 123 5.14 7.53 -5.49
N ILE A 124 5.63 8.00 -4.35
CA ILE A 124 4.82 8.40 -3.21
C ILE A 124 4.06 9.68 -3.56
N SER A 125 2.75 9.58 -3.72
CA SER A 125 1.84 10.71 -3.93
C SER A 125 1.10 11.12 -2.65
N GLY A 126 1.11 10.25 -1.63
CA GLY A 126 0.58 10.55 -0.30
C GLY A 126 1.34 9.79 0.78
N LEU A 127 1.65 10.48 1.87
CA LEU A 127 2.34 9.91 3.03
C LEU A 127 1.86 10.62 4.29
N LEU A 128 1.37 9.84 5.26
CA LEU A 128 0.94 10.36 6.55
C LEU A 128 1.47 9.47 7.67
N PHE A 129 2.28 10.04 8.54
CA PHE A 129 2.67 9.46 9.82
C PHE A 129 1.69 9.92 10.90
N GLN A 130 1.04 8.98 11.56
CA GLN A 130 0.21 9.27 12.72
C GLN A 130 1.08 9.37 13.98
N SER A 131 0.46 9.70 15.11
CA SER A 131 1.18 9.83 16.38
C SER A 131 1.97 8.56 16.73
N PRO A 132 3.28 8.67 17.04
CA PRO A 132 4.09 7.57 17.52
C PRO A 132 3.51 6.90 18.77
N GLN A 133 3.60 5.59 18.83
CA GLN A 133 3.16 4.76 19.94
C GLN A 133 4.40 4.15 20.61
N ALA A 134 4.68 4.54 21.85
CA ALA A 134 5.80 3.98 22.60
C ALA A 134 5.54 2.51 22.94
N LYS A 135 6.58 1.68 22.84
CA LYS A 135 6.55 0.31 23.35
C LYS A 135 6.65 0.40 24.87
N VAL A 136 5.59 0.04 25.57
CA VAL A 136 5.64 -0.13 27.02
C VAL A 136 6.60 -1.28 27.33
N ALA A 137 7.70 -0.97 28.03
CA ALA A 137 8.83 -1.88 28.23
C ALA A 137 8.43 -3.22 28.88
N SER A 138 7.45 -3.17 29.78
CA SER A 138 6.59 -4.26 30.25
C SER A 138 5.67 -3.68 31.35
N LEU A 139 4.68 -4.44 31.82
CA LEU A 139 3.89 -4.05 32.98
C LEU A 139 4.78 -3.88 34.23
N GLU A 140 5.75 -4.77 34.45
CA GLU A 140 6.68 -4.69 35.59
C GLU A 140 7.59 -3.47 35.53
N ALA A 141 8.06 -3.09 34.34
CA ALA A 141 8.87 -1.88 34.15
C ALA A 141 8.05 -0.61 34.41
N ALA A 142 6.80 -0.57 33.92
CA ALA A 142 5.87 0.52 34.19
C ALA A 142 5.55 0.62 35.69
N ILE A 143 5.28 -0.51 36.36
CA ILE A 143 5.05 -0.57 37.81
C ILE A 143 6.29 -0.09 38.59
N THR A 144 7.50 -0.47 38.17
CA THR A 144 8.73 -0.06 38.86
C THR A 144 8.96 1.44 38.76
N GLN A 145 8.73 2.05 37.59
CA GLN A 145 8.75 3.51 37.43
C GLN A 145 7.65 4.20 38.22
N PHE A 146 6.47 3.59 38.29
CA PHE A 146 5.36 4.13 39.10
C PHE A 146 5.69 4.10 40.60
N LYS A 147 6.34 3.03 41.09
CA LYS A 147 6.79 2.89 42.49
C LYS A 147 7.91 3.87 42.90
N SER A 148 8.66 4.44 41.95
CA SER A 148 9.75 5.38 42.25
C SER A 148 9.31 6.84 42.37
N LEU A 149 8.05 7.15 42.06
CA LEU A 149 7.50 8.49 42.23
C LEU A 149 7.32 8.82 43.73
N PRO A 150 7.75 10.00 44.22
CA PRO A 150 7.58 10.40 45.61
C PRO A 150 6.11 10.72 45.89
N GLY A 151 5.33 9.69 46.18
CA GLY A 151 3.90 9.77 46.50
C GLY A 151 3.33 8.41 46.88
N LYS A 152 2.19 8.36 47.59
CA LYS A 152 1.53 7.09 47.90
C LYS A 152 0.79 6.56 46.67
N VAL A 153 1.40 5.57 46.02
CA VAL A 153 0.86 4.95 44.82
C VAL A 153 0.11 3.67 45.21
N ARG A 154 -1.18 3.54 44.85
CA ARG A 154 -1.94 2.31 45.06
C ARG A 154 -1.93 1.48 43.78
N ILE A 155 -1.37 0.29 43.86
CA ILE A 155 -1.51 -0.75 42.84
C ILE A 155 -2.63 -1.66 43.36
N VAL A 156 -3.62 -1.94 42.52
CA VAL A 156 -4.68 -2.91 42.81
C VAL A 156 -4.23 -4.25 42.22
N ASP A 157 -4.06 -5.24 43.10
CA ASP A 157 -3.75 -6.64 42.75
C ASP A 157 -4.97 -7.34 42.13
#